data_AF-A0A944MNN1-F1
#
_entry.id   AF-A0A944MNN1-F1
#
_cell.length_a   1.000
_cell.length_b   1.000
_cell.length_c   1.000
_cell.angle_alpha   90.00
_cell.angle_beta   90.00
_cell.angle_gamma   90.00
#
_symmetry.space_group_name_H-M   'P 1'
#
loop_
_entity.id
_entity.type
_entity.pdbx_description
1 polymer ?
#
loop_
_entity_poly.entity_id
_entity_poly.type
_entity_poly.pdbx_seq_one_letter_code
_entity_poly.pdbx_strand_id
1 'polypeptide(L)'
;MKKWSKILIGFLLLFTVLNAEIEKKPLKAAALSTFIPGGGQLYNQNYWKGGAIFILESSLIGLSVYHHLEAEKYYENYQLSNNTNDYENYLNSSNKQQSDLFWLGTVIFLSAADAFVDAHLTDFTEKKEKLHLKFEDNILSLSYQF
;
A
#
# COMPACT_ATOMS: atom_id res chain seq x y z
N MET A 1 -21.29 10.55 -24.97
CA MET A 1 -20.93 11.55 -23.93
C MET A 1 -21.10 11.08 -22.46
N LYS A 2 -22.01 10.15 -22.13
CA LYS A 2 -22.28 9.74 -20.71
C LYS A 2 -21.17 8.95 -19.98
N LYS A 3 -20.27 8.24 -20.67
CA LYS A 3 -19.21 7.42 -20.02
C LYS A 3 -18.12 8.25 -19.33
N TRP A 4 -17.69 9.33 -19.97
CA TRP A 4 -16.64 10.22 -19.47
C TRP A 4 -17.06 10.99 -18.22
N SER A 5 -18.35 11.33 -18.10
CA SER A 5 -18.92 11.99 -16.92
C SER A 5 -18.81 11.12 -15.66
N LYS A 6 -18.99 9.80 -15.75
CA LYS A 6 -18.85 8.89 -14.59
C LYS A 6 -17.41 8.77 -14.10
N ILE A 7 -16.45 8.79 -15.04
CA ILE A 7 -15.02 8.75 -14.73
C ILE A 7 -14.60 10.07 -14.06
N LEU A 8 -15.05 11.21 -14.59
CA LEU A 8 -14.81 12.52 -14.00
C LEU A 8 -15.43 12.66 -12.61
N ILE A 9 -16.65 12.16 -12.39
CA ILE A 9 -17.29 12.16 -11.07
C ILE A 9 -16.52 11.25 -10.10
N GLY A 10 -16.07 10.08 -10.55
CA GLY A 10 -15.23 9.19 -9.75
C GLY A 10 -13.90 9.84 -9.37
N PHE A 11 -13.27 10.55 -10.31
CA PHE A 11 -12.02 11.29 -10.07
C PHE A 11 -12.22 12.47 -9.14
N LEU A 12 -13.33 13.22 -9.30
CA LEU A 12 -13.69 14.35 -8.44
C LEU A 12 -14.01 13.91 -7.02
N LEU A 13 -14.72 12.77 -6.86
CA LEU A 13 -14.98 12.16 -5.56
C LEU A 13 -13.71 11.61 -4.91
N LEU A 14 -12.79 11.03 -5.69
CA LEU A 14 -11.47 10.65 -5.18
C LEU A 14 -10.71 11.88 -4.69
N PHE A 15 -10.75 12.97 -5.47
CA PHE A 15 -10.03 14.21 -5.19
C PHE A 15 -10.57 14.92 -3.94
N THR A 16 -11.88 14.91 -3.70
CA THR A 16 -12.45 15.49 -2.47
C THR A 16 -12.17 14.63 -1.24
N VAL A 17 -12.18 13.30 -1.36
CA VAL A 17 -11.80 12.39 -0.27
C VAL A 17 -10.31 12.51 0.09
N LEU A 18 -9.45 12.77 -0.89
CA LEU A 18 -8.01 13.03 -0.70
C LEU A 18 -7.73 14.34 0.06
N ASN A 19 -8.62 15.33 -0.02
CA ASN A 19 -8.42 16.66 0.58
C ASN A 19 -9.12 16.85 1.95
N ALA A 20 -9.75 15.81 2.50
CA ALA A 20 -10.33 15.90 3.84
C ALA A 20 -9.21 15.85 4.89
N GLU A 21 -9.11 16.88 5.75
CA GLU A 21 -8.27 16.85 6.95
C GLU A 21 -8.87 15.83 7.94
N ILE A 22 -8.39 14.60 7.86
CA ILE A 22 -8.78 13.50 8.74
C ILE A 22 -7.65 13.33 9.75
N GLU A 23 -7.96 13.49 11.04
CA GLU A 23 -7.09 13.06 12.14
C GLU A 23 -6.58 11.63 11.83
N LYS A 24 -5.26 11.47 11.68
CA LYS A 24 -4.67 10.30 11.03
C LYS A 24 -4.78 9.08 11.94
N LYS A 25 -5.76 8.22 11.72
CA LYS A 25 -5.92 6.99 12.52
C LYS A 25 -4.94 5.92 12.06
N PRO A 26 -3.97 5.47 12.89
CA PRO A 26 -2.96 4.50 12.48
C PRO A 26 -3.54 3.19 11.95
N LEU A 27 -4.63 2.71 12.57
CA LEU A 27 -5.32 1.50 12.15
C LEU A 27 -5.95 1.63 10.74
N LYS A 28 -6.38 2.83 10.35
CA LYS A 28 -6.90 3.08 8.99
C LYS A 28 -5.78 3.09 7.96
N ALA A 29 -4.62 3.68 8.28
CA ALA A 29 -3.44 3.69 7.41
C ALA A 29 -2.98 2.26 7.09
N ALA A 30 -2.87 1.41 8.12
CA ALA A 30 -2.51 0.00 7.96
C ALA A 30 -3.53 -0.79 7.13
N ALA A 31 -4.83 -0.59 7.40
CA ALA A 31 -5.89 -1.24 6.64
C ALA A 31 -5.87 -0.84 5.16
N LEU A 32 -5.65 0.45 4.87
CA LEU A 32 -5.54 0.95 3.49
C LEU A 32 -4.35 0.34 2.74
N SER A 33 -3.18 0.22 3.36
CA SER A 33 -2.02 -0.48 2.76
C SER A 33 -2.28 -1.95 2.47
N THR A 34 -3.21 -2.59 3.18
CA THR A 34 -3.51 -4.02 2.99
C THR A 34 -4.35 -4.27 1.73
N PHE A 35 -5.26 -3.35 1.40
CA PHE A 35 -6.24 -3.54 0.32
C PHE A 35 -5.93 -2.74 -0.94
N ILE A 36 -5.25 -1.60 -0.81
CA ILE A 36 -4.95 -0.70 -1.90
C ILE A 36 -3.43 -0.58 -1.99
N PRO A 37 -2.82 -0.89 -3.14
CA PRO A 37 -1.39 -0.73 -3.30
C PRO A 37 -0.94 0.70 -2.97
N GLY A 38 0.02 0.86 -2.07
CA GLY A 38 0.48 2.16 -1.55
C GLY A 38 -0.56 2.96 -0.73
N GLY A 39 -1.70 2.37 -0.38
CA GLY A 39 -2.86 3.07 0.20
C GLY A 39 -2.60 3.76 1.54
N GLY A 40 -1.85 3.14 2.45
CA GLY A 40 -1.52 3.75 3.74
C GLY A 40 -0.55 4.92 3.61
N GLN A 41 0.34 4.90 2.62
CA GLN A 41 1.25 6.01 2.35
C GLN A 41 0.53 7.21 1.73
N LEU A 42 -0.45 6.95 0.85
CA LEU A 42 -1.35 7.98 0.34
C LEU A 42 -2.17 8.61 1.47
N TYR A 43 -2.67 7.80 2.42
CA TYR A 43 -3.35 8.30 3.61
C TYR A 43 -2.45 9.18 4.48
N ASN A 44 -1.17 8.81 4.61
CA ASN A 44 -0.19 9.60 5.34
C ASN A 44 0.27 10.86 4.58
N GLN A 45 -0.24 11.10 3.37
CA GLN A 45 0.16 12.17 2.44
C GLN A 45 1.64 12.09 2.01
N ASN A 46 2.25 10.91 2.12
CA ASN A 46 3.61 10.67 1.67
C ASN A 46 3.60 10.11 0.24
N TYR A 47 3.35 11.00 -0.73
CA TYR A 47 3.16 10.62 -2.14
C TYR A 47 4.38 9.97 -2.78
N TRP A 48 5.58 10.34 -2.38
CA TRP A 48 6.82 9.73 -2.88
C TRP A 48 6.91 8.27 -2.45
N LYS A 49 6.78 7.99 -1.14
CA LYS A 49 6.75 6.60 -0.64
C LYS A 49 5.57 5.83 -1.24
N GLY A 50 4.40 6.45 -1.29
CA GLY A 50 3.20 5.83 -1.84
C GLY A 50 3.35 5.42 -3.30
N GLY A 51 3.95 6.27 -4.13
CA GLY A 51 4.25 5.93 -5.51
C GLY A 51 5.23 4.76 -5.65
N ALA A 52 6.29 4.74 -4.83
CA ALA A 52 7.26 3.64 -4.84
C ALA A 52 6.64 2.30 -4.42
N ILE A 53 5.86 2.30 -3.33
CA ILE A 53 5.16 1.10 -2.85
C ILE A 53 4.11 0.62 -3.87
N PHE A 54 3.35 1.54 -4.45
CA PHE A 54 2.36 1.20 -5.48
C PHE A 54 3.00 0.49 -6.67
N ILE A 55 4.13 0.99 -7.17
CA ILE A 55 4.86 0.37 -8.28
C ILE A 55 5.32 -1.04 -7.87
N LEU A 56 5.93 -1.19 -6.70
CA LEU A 56 6.45 -2.46 -6.23
C LEU A 56 5.35 -3.52 -6.06
N GLU A 57 4.28 -3.19 -5.36
CA GLU A 57 3.14 -4.09 -5.13
C GLU A 57 2.43 -4.43 -6.45
N SER A 58 2.22 -3.44 -7.34
CA SER A 58 1.60 -3.68 -8.65
C SER A 58 2.48 -4.56 -9.55
N SER A 59 3.80 -4.41 -9.49
CA SER A 59 4.73 -5.28 -10.22
C SER A 59 4.67 -6.72 -9.72
N LEU A 60 4.64 -6.96 -8.41
CA LEU A 60 4.53 -8.31 -7.85
C LEU A 60 3.17 -8.96 -8.16
N ILE A 61 2.08 -8.19 -8.12
CA ILE A 61 0.76 -8.65 -8.59
C ILE A 61 0.84 -9.05 -10.07
N GLY A 62 1.44 -8.21 -10.91
CA GLY A 62 1.60 -8.48 -12.33
C GLY A 62 2.41 -9.75 -12.62
N LEU A 63 3.53 -9.94 -11.91
CA LEU A 63 4.37 -11.14 -12.01
C LEU A 63 3.62 -12.39 -11.55
N SER A 64 2.90 -12.31 -10.43
CA SER A 64 2.10 -13.43 -9.92
C SER A 64 1.02 -13.85 -10.91
N VAL A 65 0.30 -12.90 -11.51
CA VAL A 65 -0.70 -13.19 -12.57
C VAL A 65 -0.03 -13.79 -13.80
N TYR A 66 1.11 -13.25 -14.23
CA TYR A 66 1.85 -13.77 -15.38
C TYR A 66 2.27 -15.23 -15.18
N HIS A 67 2.91 -15.55 -14.06
CA HIS A 67 3.33 -16.92 -13.76
C HIS A 67 2.16 -17.87 -13.53
N HIS A 68 1.02 -17.37 -13.03
CA HIS A 68 -0.21 -18.17 -12.92
C HIS A 68 -0.72 -18.63 -14.28
N LEU A 69 -0.89 -17.69 -15.21
CA LEU A 69 -1.37 -17.97 -16.58
C LEU A 69 -0.39 -18.87 -17.33
N GLU A 70 0.91 -18.68 -17.10
CA GLU A 70 1.95 -19.52 -17.69
C GLU A 70 1.89 -20.95 -17.15
N ALA A 71 1.69 -21.13 -15.83
CA ALA A 71 1.50 -22.43 -15.22
C ALA A 71 0.26 -23.14 -15.79
N GLU A 72 -0.89 -22.45 -15.87
CA GLU A 72 -2.10 -23.01 -16.47
C GLU A 72 -1.86 -23.49 -17.90
N LYS A 73 -1.22 -22.66 -18.73
CA LYS A 73 -0.88 -23.03 -20.11
C LYS A 73 0.00 -24.29 -20.18
N TYR A 74 1.03 -24.38 -19.35
CA TYR A 74 1.90 -25.55 -19.32
C TYR A 74 1.16 -26.81 -18.85
N TYR A 75 0.25 -26.66 -17.89
CA TYR A 75 -0.58 -27.76 -17.40
C TYR A 75 -1.57 -28.26 -18.46
N GLU A 76 -2.20 -27.36 -19.22
CA GLU A 76 -3.06 -27.71 -20.35
C GLU A 76 -2.27 -28.45 -21.44
N ASN A 77 -1.09 -27.95 -21.81
CA ASN A 77 -0.24 -28.61 -22.81
C ASN A 77 0.18 -30.01 -22.35
N TYR A 78 0.55 -30.17 -21.07
CA TYR A 78 0.87 -31.46 -20.49
C TYR A 78 -0.30 -32.45 -20.59
N GLN A 79 -1.54 -32.01 -20.32
CA GLN A 79 -2.72 -32.88 -20.45
C GLN A 79 -2.97 -33.36 -21.88
N LEU A 80 -2.59 -32.56 -22.89
CA LEU A 80 -2.76 -32.91 -24.30
C LEU A 80 -1.62 -33.77 -24.85
N SER A 81 -0.38 -33.46 -24.47
CA SER A 81 0.84 -34.05 -25.05
C SER A 81 1.43 -35.18 -24.21
N ASN A 82 1.09 -35.23 -22.92
CA ASN A 82 1.75 -36.04 -21.88
C ASN A 82 3.28 -35.89 -21.85
N ASN A 83 3.78 -34.71 -22.26
CA ASN A 83 5.20 -34.40 -22.31
C ASN A 83 5.71 -33.96 -20.93
N THR A 84 6.67 -34.70 -20.38
CA THR A 84 7.30 -34.40 -19.09
C THR A 84 7.87 -32.98 -19.02
N ASN A 85 8.38 -32.43 -20.12
CA ASN A 85 8.92 -31.07 -20.14
C ASN A 85 7.85 -30.00 -19.87
N ASP A 86 6.61 -30.21 -20.33
CA ASP A 86 5.50 -29.29 -20.05
C ASP A 86 5.13 -29.34 -18.56
N TYR A 87 5.18 -30.52 -17.95
CA TYR A 87 4.94 -30.68 -16.52
C TYR A 87 6.02 -30.00 -15.66
N GLU A 88 7.30 -30.14 -16.02
CA GLU A 88 8.41 -29.45 -15.34
C GLU A 88 8.27 -27.91 -15.43
N ASN A 89 7.88 -27.40 -16.61
CA ASN A 89 7.63 -25.97 -16.78
C ASN A 89 6.43 -25.48 -15.94
N TYR A 90 5.36 -26.28 -15.86
CA TYR A 90 4.24 -26.00 -14.96
C TYR A 90 4.71 -25.86 -13.50
N LEU A 91 5.49 -26.83 -13.00
CA LEU A 91 6.02 -26.78 -11.63
C LEU A 91 6.88 -25.54 -11.39
N ASN A 92 7.73 -25.20 -12.36
CA ASN A 92 8.57 -24.00 -12.27
C ASN A 92 7.74 -22.71 -12.22
N SER A 93 6.78 -22.52 -13.13
CA SER A 93 5.91 -21.33 -13.13
C SER A 93 5.02 -21.27 -11.88
N SER A 94 4.53 -22.42 -11.39
CA SER A 94 3.78 -22.49 -10.12
C SER A 94 4.64 -22.12 -8.91
N ASN A 95 5.90 -22.56 -8.85
CA ASN A 95 6.83 -22.18 -7.79
C ASN A 95 7.16 -20.68 -7.82
N LYS A 96 7.35 -20.11 -9.02
CA LYS A 96 7.55 -18.66 -9.18
C LYS A 96 6.34 -17.88 -8.71
N GLN A 97 5.12 -18.30 -9.07
CA GLN A 97 3.88 -17.68 -8.59
C GLN A 97 3.82 -17.67 -7.04
N GLN A 98 4.13 -18.79 -6.39
CA GLN A 98 4.14 -18.88 -4.93
C GLN A 98 5.17 -17.94 -4.30
N SER A 99 6.37 -17.87 -4.89
CA SER A 99 7.40 -16.91 -4.48
C SER A 99 6.91 -15.46 -4.63
N ASP A 100 6.31 -15.11 -5.76
CA ASP A 100 5.77 -13.76 -6.00
C ASP A 100 4.69 -13.39 -4.97
N LEU A 101 3.80 -14.32 -4.64
CA LEU A 101 2.76 -14.12 -3.62
C LEU A 101 3.35 -13.96 -2.21
N PHE A 102 4.37 -14.74 -1.88
CA PHE A 102 5.08 -14.60 -0.59
C PHE A 102 5.75 -13.23 -0.46
N TRP A 103 6.44 -12.79 -1.51
CA TRP A 103 7.06 -11.46 -1.54
C TRP A 103 6.02 -10.34 -1.54
N LEU A 104 4.91 -10.50 -2.25
CA LEU A 104 3.79 -9.55 -2.22
C LEU A 104 3.22 -9.40 -0.81
N GLY A 105 2.92 -10.51 -0.13
CA GLY A 105 2.43 -10.48 1.25
C GLY A 105 3.43 -9.85 2.21
N THR A 106 4.72 -10.11 2.03
CA THR A 106 5.80 -9.48 2.81
C THR A 106 5.85 -7.97 2.61
N VAL A 107 5.78 -7.50 1.36
CA VAL A 107 5.77 -6.06 1.03
C VAL A 107 4.54 -5.40 1.63
N ILE A 108 3.34 -5.98 1.46
CA ILE A 108 2.10 -5.45 2.04
C ILE A 108 2.21 -5.33 3.56
N PHE A 109 2.73 -6.35 4.23
CA PHE A 109 2.90 -6.35 5.68
C PHE A 109 3.85 -5.23 6.14
N LEU A 110 5.02 -5.11 5.51
CA LEU A 110 6.00 -4.07 5.84
C LEU A 110 5.46 -2.67 5.51
N SER A 111 4.77 -2.51 4.39
CA SER A 111 4.09 -1.28 3.96
C SER A 111 3.03 -0.85 4.98
N ALA A 112 2.21 -1.78 5.47
CA ALA A 112 1.21 -1.51 6.48
C ALA A 112 1.83 -1.13 7.85
N ALA A 113 2.91 -1.81 8.26
CA ALA A 113 3.64 -1.48 9.48
C ALA A 113 4.29 -0.08 9.40
N ASP A 114 4.97 0.24 8.29
CA ASP A 114 5.55 1.57 8.05
C ASP A 114 4.47 2.66 8.09
N ALA A 115 3.36 2.45 7.37
CA ALA A 115 2.25 3.40 7.35
C ALA A 115 1.59 3.59 8.73
N PHE A 116 1.49 2.52 9.52
CA PHE A 116 0.98 2.59 10.90
C PHE A 116 1.89 3.44 11.79
N VAL A 117 3.21 3.22 11.73
CA VAL A 117 4.20 3.97 12.52
C VAL A 117 4.20 5.44 12.09
N ASP A 118 4.23 5.73 10.78
CA ASP A 118 4.21 7.08 10.23
C ASP A 118 2.96 7.86 10.68
N ALA A 119 1.79 7.23 10.66
CA ALA A 119 0.55 7.83 11.17
C ALA A 119 0.65 8.15 12.67
N HIS A 120 1.15 7.20 13.46
CA HIS A 120 1.26 7.35 14.91
C HIS A 120 2.25 8.46 15.32
N LEU A 121 3.35 8.61 14.59
CA LEU A 121 4.33 9.66 14.85
C LEU A 121 3.86 11.05 14.41
N THR A 122 2.99 11.12 13.39
CA THR A 122 2.36 12.39 12.98
C THR A 122 1.48 12.93 14.12
N ASP A 123 0.61 12.09 14.69
CA ASP A 123 -0.23 12.44 15.84
C ASP A 123 0.59 12.95 17.03
N PHE A 124 1.75 12.33 17.29
CA PHE A 124 2.66 12.75 18.35
C PHE A 124 3.29 14.12 18.08
N THR A 125 3.72 14.36 16.84
CA THR A 125 4.37 15.62 16.45
C THR A 125 3.39 16.79 16.54
N GLU A 126 2.17 16.63 16.03
CA GLU A 126 1.11 17.65 16.13
C GLU A 126 0.78 18.00 17.59
N LYS A 127 0.74 17.00 18.49
CA LYS A 127 0.51 17.24 19.93
C LYS A 127 1.69 17.94 20.60
N LYS A 128 2.93 17.58 20.22
CA LYS A 128 4.15 18.20 20.74
C LYS A 128 4.26 19.66 20.31
N GLU A 129 3.91 20.00 19.07
CA GLU A 129 3.99 21.40 18.59
C GLU A 129 3.07 22.36 19.36
N LYS A 130 1.97 21.86 19.93
CA LYS A 130 1.10 22.62 20.83
C LYS A 130 1.68 22.86 22.22
N LEU A 131 2.79 22.20 22.57
CA LEU A 131 3.45 22.30 23.87
C LEU A 131 4.74 23.13 23.74
N HIS A 132 4.79 24.26 24.45
CA HIS A 132 5.97 25.13 24.47
C HIS A 132 6.45 25.33 25.90
N LEU A 133 7.76 25.25 26.10
CA LEU A 133 8.39 25.63 27.36
C LEU A 133 8.65 27.14 27.34
N LYS A 134 8.05 27.85 28.28
CA LYS A 134 8.31 29.28 28.50
C LYS A 134 9.26 29.42 29.69
N PHE A 135 10.36 30.13 29.46
CA PHE A 135 11.33 30.49 30.49
C PHE A 135 11.18 31.98 30.78
N GLU A 136 10.68 32.31 31.97
CA GLU A 136 10.46 33.70 32.41
C GLU A 136 10.92 33.81 33.87
N ASP A 137 11.77 34.79 34.17
CA ASP A 137 12.28 35.09 35.52
C ASP A 137 12.83 33.88 36.31
N ASN A 138 13.66 33.03 35.67
CA ASN A 138 14.19 31.77 36.22
C ASN A 138 13.13 30.70 36.58
N ILE A 139 11.88 30.86 36.14
CA ILE A 139 10.80 29.88 36.32
C ILE A 139 10.54 29.19 34.98
N LEU A 140 10.52 27.86 35.01
CA LEU A 140 10.11 27.02 33.88
C LEU A 140 8.59 26.83 33.92
N SER A 141 7.87 27.29 32.89
CA SER A 141 6.42 27.10 32.76
C SER A 141 6.07 26.38 31.46
N LEU A 142 5.05 25.50 31.53
CA LEU A 142 4.54 24.76 30.37
C LEU A 142 3.32 25.50 29.80
N SER A 143 3.39 25.90 28.53
CA SER A 143 2.31 26.58 27.82
C SER A 143 1.70 25.64 26.79
N TYR A 144 0.37 25.54 26.75
CA TYR A 144 -0.38 24.78 25.74
C TYR A 144 -1.14 25.76 24.83
N GLN A 145 -0.92 25.71 23.52
CA GLN A 145 -1.73 26.45 22.55
C GLN A 145 -2.95 25.61 22.14
N PHE A 146 -4.14 26.19 22.30
CA PHE A 146 -5.41 25.64 21.86
C PHE A 146 -5.61 25.81 20.35
#